data_AF-A0A061RMX9-F1
#
_entry.id   AF-A0A061RMX9-F1
#
_cell.length_a   1.000
_cell.length_b   1.000
_cell.length_c   1.000
_cell.angle_alpha   90.00
_cell.angle_beta   90.00
_cell.angle_gamma   90.00
#
_symmetry.space_group_name_H-M   'P 1'
#
loop_
_entity.id
_entity.type
_entity.pdbx_description
1 polymer ?
#
loop_
_entity_poly.entity_id
_entity_poly.type
_entity_poly.pdbx_seq_one_letter_code
_entity_poly.pdbx_strand_id
1 'polypeptide(L)'
;SAQRRARPRIFCLQGSPDVSAQYIAVMNCIFSAQKADIVMDACMLGSSDSAFLQQAAYLTKGVYLRPPRPAALIQYLLTVFAPDVHSRSLLQLPTLLGVDFRASCFCHKRPIDLGYVCSVCLSIFCEKAPECATCGSKFGAKRQTIAERDGGGR
;
A
#
# COMPACT_ATOMS: atom_id res chain seq x y z
N SER A 1 4.05 -39.42 -6.60
CA SER A 1 3.09 -38.51 -7.25
C SER A 1 3.55 -37.08 -6.99
N ALA A 2 4.04 -36.37 -8.01
CA ALA A 2 4.53 -35.00 -7.83
C ALA A 2 3.34 -34.07 -7.57
N GLN A 3 3.20 -33.56 -6.35
CA GLN A 3 2.19 -32.55 -6.00
C GLN A 3 2.37 -31.36 -6.93
N ARG A 4 1.39 -31.11 -7.81
CA ARG A 4 1.35 -29.90 -8.62
C ARG A 4 1.33 -28.71 -7.66
N ARG A 5 2.43 -27.96 -7.61
CA ARG A 5 2.53 -26.73 -6.84
C ARG A 5 1.55 -25.73 -7.46
N ALA A 6 0.43 -25.50 -6.79
CA ALA A 6 -0.52 -24.46 -7.19
C ALA A 6 0.22 -23.11 -7.25
N ARG A 7 -0.02 -22.34 -8.30
CA ARG A 7 0.42 -20.96 -8.42
C ARG A 7 -0.80 -20.07 -8.19
N PRO A 8 -1.19 -19.84 -6.92
CA PRO A 8 -2.38 -19.06 -6.62
C PRO A 8 -2.18 -17.61 -7.05
N ARG A 9 -3.31 -16.97 -7.38
CA ARG A 9 -3.38 -15.56 -7.72
C ARG A 9 -4.67 -15.01 -7.13
N ILE A 10 -4.60 -13.77 -6.67
CA ILE A 10 -5.76 -13.06 -6.15
C ILE A 10 -6.20 -12.06 -7.21
N PHE A 11 -7.49 -12.06 -7.54
CA PHE A 11 -8.10 -11.05 -8.37
C PHE A 11 -9.16 -10.31 -7.55
N CYS A 12 -9.02 -8.98 -7.46
CA CYS A 12 -9.92 -8.10 -6.75
C CYS A 12 -10.74 -7.28 -7.74
N LEU A 13 -12.07 -7.36 -7.65
CA LEU A 13 -12.99 -6.48 -8.38
C LEU A 13 -13.61 -5.53 -7.38
N GLN A 14 -13.36 -4.23 -7.51
CA GLN A 14 -13.83 -3.24 -6.54
C GLN A 14 -14.64 -2.13 -7.21
N GLY A 15 -15.86 -1.93 -6.72
CA GLY A 15 -16.80 -0.92 -7.20
C GLY A 15 -17.04 0.24 -6.23
N SER A 16 -16.53 0.15 -5.01
CA SER A 16 -16.69 1.15 -3.95
C SER A 16 -15.41 1.96 -3.72
N PRO A 17 -15.52 3.18 -3.17
CA PRO A 17 -14.36 3.94 -2.72
C PRO A 17 -13.62 3.21 -1.58
N ASP A 18 -12.33 3.51 -1.42
CA ASP A 18 -11.52 2.98 -0.34
C ASP A 18 -11.99 3.49 1.03
N VAL A 19 -11.96 2.61 2.03
CA VAL A 19 -12.29 2.95 3.42
C VAL A 19 -11.00 3.02 4.24
N SER A 20 -10.62 4.21 4.69
CA SER A 20 -9.34 4.43 5.38
C SER A 20 -9.17 3.63 6.68
N ALA A 21 -10.27 3.24 7.32
CA ALA A 21 -10.23 2.36 8.51
C ALA A 21 -9.65 0.96 8.19
N GLN A 22 -9.77 0.49 6.94
CA GLN A 22 -9.29 -0.83 6.52
C GLN A 22 -7.82 -0.83 6.07
N TYR A 23 -7.16 0.33 6.02
CA TYR A 23 -5.78 0.48 5.54
C TYR A 23 -4.83 -0.56 6.13
N ILE A 24 -4.79 -0.69 7.47
CA ILE A 24 -3.84 -1.58 8.15
C ILE A 24 -4.09 -3.04 7.76
N ALA A 25 -5.36 -3.46 7.76
CA ALA A 25 -5.73 -4.83 7.43
C ALA A 25 -5.36 -5.15 5.97
N VAL A 26 -5.72 -4.26 5.04
CA VAL A 26 -5.43 -4.42 3.61
C VAL A 26 -3.93 -4.45 3.34
N MET A 27 -3.16 -3.52 3.93
CA MET A 27 -1.70 -3.51 3.77
C MET A 27 -1.03 -4.75 4.34
N ASN A 28 -1.46 -5.25 5.50
CA ASN A 28 -0.94 -6.49 6.05
C ASN A 28 -1.22 -7.69 5.14
N CYS A 29 -2.40 -7.74 4.52
CA CYS A 29 -2.74 -8.75 3.51
C CYS A 29 -1.85 -8.64 2.28
N ILE A 30 -1.60 -7.43 1.77
CA ILE A 30 -0.73 -7.18 0.61
C ILE A 30 0.71 -7.64 0.90
N PHE A 31 1.28 -7.26 2.04
CA PHE A 31 2.64 -7.68 2.40
C PHE A 31 2.74 -9.19 2.63
N SER A 32 1.69 -9.80 3.17
CA SER A 32 1.61 -11.26 3.31
C SER A 32 1.57 -11.95 1.95
N ALA A 33 0.77 -11.44 1.01
CA ALA A 33 0.69 -11.94 -0.36
C ALA A 33 2.03 -11.78 -1.09
N GLN A 34 2.68 -10.62 -0.96
CA GLN A 34 4.02 -10.37 -1.51
C GLN A 34 5.04 -11.37 -0.97
N LYS A 35 5.06 -11.61 0.34
CA LYS A 35 5.97 -12.58 0.98
C LYS A 35 5.71 -14.02 0.52
N ALA A 36 4.45 -14.35 0.24
CA ALA A 36 4.04 -15.65 -0.28
C ALA A 36 4.22 -15.80 -1.80
N ASP A 37 4.74 -14.78 -2.50
CA ASP A 37 4.86 -14.72 -3.96
C ASP A 37 3.51 -14.94 -4.68
N ILE A 38 2.44 -14.37 -4.10
CA ILE A 38 1.08 -14.41 -4.64
C ILE A 38 0.79 -13.06 -5.31
N VAL A 39 0.58 -13.12 -6.62
CA VAL A 39 0.23 -11.94 -7.43
C VAL A 39 -1.19 -11.47 -7.08
N MET A 40 -1.36 -10.17 -6.89
CA MET A 40 -2.67 -9.52 -6.72
C MET A 40 -2.98 -8.65 -7.92
N ASP A 41 -4.04 -9.00 -8.64
CA ASP A 41 -4.60 -8.17 -9.71
C ASP A 41 -5.83 -7.43 -9.22
N ALA A 42 -6.09 -6.25 -9.78
CA ALA A 42 -7.20 -5.41 -9.39
C ALA A 42 -7.90 -4.78 -10.60
N CYS A 43 -9.23 -4.86 -10.61
CA CYS A 43 -10.07 -4.15 -11.55
C CYS A 43 -10.97 -3.18 -10.79
N MET A 44 -10.84 -1.88 -11.07
CA MET A 44 -11.68 -0.84 -10.48
C MET A 44 -12.87 -0.51 -11.37
N LEU A 45 -14.07 -0.67 -10.82
CA LEU A 45 -15.34 -0.26 -11.44
C LEU A 45 -15.87 1.06 -10.86
N GLY A 46 -15.33 1.51 -9.72
CA GLY A 46 -15.72 2.75 -9.07
C GLY A 46 -15.36 3.99 -9.89
N SER A 47 -15.96 5.12 -9.51
CA SER A 47 -15.67 6.44 -10.11
C SER A 47 -14.26 6.95 -9.79
N SER A 48 -13.70 6.53 -8.66
CA SER A 48 -12.35 6.87 -8.21
C SER A 48 -11.43 5.67 -8.24
N ASP A 49 -10.14 5.92 -8.47
CA ASP A 49 -9.08 4.93 -8.31
C ASP A 49 -8.89 4.52 -6.84
N SER A 50 -8.42 3.29 -6.62
CA SER A 50 -8.09 2.76 -5.28
C SER A 50 -6.59 2.80 -5.07
N ALA A 51 -6.14 3.63 -4.11
CA ALA A 51 -4.72 3.72 -3.79
C ALA A 51 -4.21 2.39 -3.20
N PHE A 52 -5.03 1.72 -2.40
CA PHE A 52 -4.66 0.45 -1.78
C PHE A 52 -4.47 -0.66 -2.82
N LEU A 53 -5.39 -0.78 -3.79
CA LEU A 53 -5.27 -1.79 -4.83
C LEU A 53 -4.20 -1.47 -5.87
N GLN A 54 -3.91 -0.20 -6.12
CA GLN A 54 -2.75 0.20 -6.92
C GLN A 54 -1.44 -0.23 -6.25
N GLN A 55 -1.29 0.04 -4.94
CA GLN A 55 -0.15 -0.44 -4.16
C GLN A 55 -0.09 -1.98 -4.14
N ALA A 56 -1.24 -2.65 -3.99
CA ALA A 56 -1.32 -4.12 -4.01
C ALA A 56 -0.76 -4.71 -5.30
N ALA A 57 -1.26 -4.22 -6.45
CA ALA A 57 -0.81 -4.66 -7.76
C ALA A 57 0.68 -4.34 -7.98
N TYR A 58 1.14 -3.16 -7.58
CA TYR A 58 2.56 -2.80 -7.71
C TYR A 58 3.47 -3.71 -6.88
N LEU A 59 3.19 -3.86 -5.57
CA LEU A 59 4.03 -4.61 -4.64
C LEU A 59 4.10 -6.11 -4.97
N THR A 60 2.99 -6.65 -5.48
CA THR A 60 2.88 -8.08 -5.84
C THR A 60 3.15 -8.34 -7.32
N LYS A 61 3.55 -7.32 -8.09
CA LYS A 61 3.79 -7.39 -9.54
C LYS A 61 2.58 -7.88 -10.35
N GLY A 62 1.38 -7.53 -9.89
CA GLY A 62 0.13 -7.75 -10.59
C GLY A 62 -0.29 -6.57 -11.47
N VAL A 63 -1.51 -6.65 -11.97
CA VAL A 63 -2.09 -5.67 -12.89
C VAL A 63 -3.22 -4.91 -12.19
N TYR A 64 -3.22 -3.60 -12.32
CA TYR A 64 -4.33 -2.75 -11.93
C TYR A 64 -4.92 -2.10 -13.18
N LEU A 65 -6.23 -2.18 -13.34
CA LEU A 65 -6.94 -1.55 -14.45
C LEU A 65 -8.25 -0.93 -13.97
N ARG A 66 -8.48 0.32 -14.34
CA ARG A 66 -9.80 0.94 -14.34
C ARG A 66 -10.32 0.96 -15.79
N PRO A 67 -11.26 0.09 -16.17
CA PRO A 67 -11.74 0.01 -17.55
C PRO A 67 -12.30 1.36 -18.01
N PRO A 68 -11.78 1.96 -19.10
CA PRO A 68 -12.31 3.23 -19.61
C PRO A 68 -13.75 3.09 -20.14
N ARG A 69 -14.13 1.87 -20.56
CA ARG A 69 -15.49 1.53 -20.99
C ARG A 69 -16.03 0.38 -20.14
N PRO A 70 -16.83 0.64 -19.10
CA PRO A 70 -17.38 -0.40 -18.23
C PRO A 70 -18.24 -1.43 -18.96
N ALA A 71 -18.93 -1.04 -20.04
CA ALA A 71 -19.72 -1.95 -20.88
C ALA A 71 -18.89 -3.09 -21.52
N ALA A 72 -17.58 -2.90 -21.67
CA ALA A 72 -16.66 -3.90 -22.21
C ALA A 72 -15.94 -4.69 -21.10
N LEU A 73 -16.48 -4.75 -19.88
CA LEU A 73 -15.83 -5.39 -18.73
C LEU A 73 -15.39 -6.83 -19.02
N ILE A 74 -16.25 -7.65 -19.63
CA ILE A 74 -15.92 -9.04 -19.98
C ILE A 74 -14.70 -9.12 -20.89
N GLN A 75 -14.59 -8.21 -21.87
CA GLN A 75 -13.43 -8.15 -22.75
C GLN A 75 -12.14 -7.90 -21.94
N TYR A 76 -12.15 -6.96 -20.99
CA TYR A 76 -11.00 -6.69 -20.13
C TYR A 76 -10.68 -7.88 -19.21
N LEU A 77 -11.69 -8.51 -18.61
CA LEU A 77 -11.50 -9.70 -17.76
C LEU A 77 -10.81 -10.84 -18.52
N LEU A 78 -11.26 -11.11 -19.74
CA LEU A 78 -10.71 -12.18 -20.57
C LEU A 78 -9.32 -11.87 -21.13
N THR A 79 -9.06 -10.62 -21.51
CA THR A 79 -7.81 -10.25 -22.20
C THR A 79 -6.69 -9.87 -21.25
N VAL A 80 -6.99 -9.22 -20.13
CA VAL A 80 -6.00 -8.69 -19.18
C VAL A 80 -5.82 -9.63 -17.99
N PHE A 81 -6.92 -10.12 -17.41
CA PHE A 81 -6.89 -10.80 -16.12
C PHE A 81 -6.88 -12.33 -16.22
N ALA A 82 -7.47 -12.92 -17.27
CA ALA A 82 -7.47 -14.37 -17.46
C ALA A 82 -6.08 -14.98 -17.74
N PRO A 83 -5.20 -14.37 -18.57
CA PRO A 83 -3.89 -14.97 -18.87
C PRO A 83 -3.07 -15.25 -17.61
N ASP A 84 -2.34 -16.36 -17.61
CA ASP A 84 -1.43 -16.74 -16.53
C ASP A 84 -0.22 -15.81 -16.47
N VAL A 85 0.48 -15.80 -15.32
CA VAL A 85 1.61 -14.89 -15.06
C VAL A 85 2.73 -15.00 -16.10
N HIS A 86 2.98 -16.18 -16.67
CA HIS A 86 4.04 -16.35 -17.67
C HIS A 86 3.63 -15.74 -19.01
N SER A 87 2.43 -16.06 -19.48
CA SER A 87 1.89 -15.55 -20.75
C SER A 87 1.78 -14.03 -20.77
N ARG A 88 1.59 -13.39 -19.61
CA ARG A 88 1.55 -11.92 -19.49
C ARG A 88 2.83 -11.21 -19.93
N SER A 89 3.99 -11.85 -19.82
CA SER A 89 5.25 -11.28 -20.28
C SER A 89 5.31 -11.09 -21.81
N LEU A 90 4.44 -11.78 -22.54
CA LEU A 90 4.31 -11.69 -24.00
C LEU A 90 3.22 -10.69 -24.42
N LEU A 91 2.46 -10.14 -23.47
CA LEU A 91 1.36 -9.22 -23.72
C LEU A 91 1.78 -7.81 -23.32
N GLN A 92 1.40 -6.81 -24.13
CA GLN A 92 1.48 -5.41 -23.73
C GLN A 92 0.30 -5.09 -22.80
N LEU A 93 0.55 -5.23 -21.50
CA LEU A 93 -0.43 -4.91 -20.48
C LEU A 93 -0.31 -3.44 -20.03
N PRO A 94 -1.40 -2.85 -19.49
CA PRO A 94 -1.35 -1.52 -18.91
C PRO A 94 -0.29 -1.44 -17.80
N THR A 95 0.65 -0.52 -17.95
CA THR A 95 1.61 -0.18 -16.89
C THR A 95 0.94 0.68 -15.83
N LEU A 96 1.09 0.32 -14.56
CA LEU A 96 0.72 1.22 -13.46
C LEU A 96 1.64 2.44 -13.50
N LEU A 97 1.06 3.62 -13.71
CA LEU A 97 1.73 4.91 -13.57
C LEU A 97 1.09 5.67 -12.40
N GLY A 98 1.93 6.25 -11.53
CA GLY A 98 1.47 7.17 -10.50
C GLY A 98 0.88 6.53 -9.24
N VAL A 99 1.44 5.42 -8.76
CA VAL A 99 1.05 4.84 -7.46
C VAL A 99 1.47 5.77 -6.32
N ASP A 100 0.52 6.17 -5.48
CA ASP A 100 0.75 7.02 -4.32
C ASP A 100 1.22 6.17 -3.12
N PHE A 101 2.46 6.34 -2.66
CA PHE A 101 3.04 5.64 -1.51
C PHE A 101 3.07 6.49 -0.22
N ARG A 102 2.37 7.62 -0.19
CA ARG A 102 2.35 8.45 1.01
C ARG A 102 1.81 7.69 2.20
N ALA A 103 2.52 7.83 3.32
CA ALA A 103 2.10 7.23 4.57
C ALA A 103 0.77 7.84 5.02
N SER A 104 -0.15 6.99 5.47
CA SER A 104 -1.39 7.46 6.10
C SER A 104 -1.21 7.59 7.61
N CYS A 105 -1.56 8.74 8.17
CA CYS A 105 -1.46 8.95 9.62
C CYS A 105 -2.42 8.03 10.39
N PHE A 106 -2.00 7.52 11.54
CA PHE A 106 -2.80 6.65 12.38
C PHE A 106 -3.93 7.39 13.10
N CYS A 107 -3.81 8.72 13.28
CA CYS A 107 -4.85 9.58 13.88
C CYS A 107 -6.08 9.70 12.98
N HIS A 108 -5.88 10.20 11.76
CA HIS A 108 -6.97 10.60 10.86
C HIS A 108 -7.14 9.68 9.65
N LYS A 109 -6.22 8.72 9.44
CA LYS A 109 -6.20 7.81 8.29
C LYS A 109 -6.18 8.54 6.94
N ARG A 110 -5.49 9.68 6.91
CA ARG A 110 -5.26 10.50 5.72
C ARG A 110 -3.79 10.44 5.31
N PRO A 111 -3.48 10.45 4.00
CA PRO A 111 -2.11 10.52 3.52
C PRO A 111 -1.45 11.82 4.00
N ILE A 112 -0.19 11.73 4.39
CA ILE A 112 0.63 12.86 4.84
C ILE A 112 1.99 12.83 4.16
N ASP A 113 2.54 14.01 3.89
CA ASP A 113 3.89 14.16 3.33
C ASP A 113 4.97 14.25 4.43
N LEU A 114 4.62 14.84 5.58
CA LEU A 114 5.50 14.96 6.75
C LEU A 114 4.76 14.48 8.00
N GLY A 115 5.40 13.64 8.80
CA GLY A 115 4.81 13.06 10.01
C GLY A 115 5.83 12.69 11.07
N TYR A 116 5.31 12.38 12.26
CA TYR A 116 6.07 11.94 13.42
C TYR A 116 5.91 10.43 13.59
N VAL A 117 7.01 9.71 13.83
CA VAL A 117 7.00 8.25 13.99
C VAL A 117 7.25 7.91 15.45
N CYS A 118 6.42 7.03 16.03
CA CYS A 118 6.68 6.48 17.35
C CYS A 118 7.88 5.51 17.27
N SER A 119 8.91 5.73 18.09
CA SER A 119 10.09 4.87 18.14
C SER A 119 9.81 3.47 18.72
N VAL A 120 8.66 3.26 19.36
CA VAL A 120 8.29 1.98 19.99
C VAL A 120 7.46 1.12 19.04
N CYS A 121 6.35 1.64 18.51
CA CYS A 121 5.42 0.87 17.68
C CYS A 121 5.44 1.23 16.19
N LEU A 122 6.29 2.17 15.78
CA LEU A 122 6.41 2.67 14.39
C LEU A 122 5.12 3.29 13.81
N SER A 123 4.12 3.58 14.65
CA SER A 123 2.92 4.29 14.22
C SER A 123 3.25 5.73 13.82
N ILE A 124 2.61 6.20 12.74
CA ILE A 124 2.88 7.50 12.11
C ILE A 124 1.75 8.48 12.47
N PHE A 125 2.10 9.68 12.90
CA PHE A 125 1.18 10.73 13.36
C PHE A 125 1.37 12.01 12.54
N CYS A 126 0.27 12.74 12.29
CA CYS A 126 0.32 14.00 11.54
C CYS A 126 0.78 15.20 12.40
N GLU A 127 0.65 15.11 13.71
CA GLU A 127 0.98 16.17 14.66
C GLU A 127 1.77 15.59 15.85
N LYS A 128 2.52 16.44 16.55
CA LYS A 128 3.20 16.03 17.78
C LYS A 128 2.17 15.81 18.87
N ALA A 129 2.16 14.63 19.46
CA ALA A 129 1.45 14.33 20.68
C ALA A 129 2.45 14.16 21.85
N PRO A 130 2.02 14.30 23.11
CA PRO A 130 2.84 13.96 24.28
C PRO A 130 2.91 12.45 24.52
N GLU A 131 1.97 11.68 23.97
CA GLU A 131 1.90 10.22 24.09
C GLU A 131 1.43 9.56 22.79
N CYS A 132 1.84 8.31 22.57
CA CYS A 132 1.44 7.55 21.42
C CYS A 132 0.01 7.04 21.57
N ALA A 133 -0.92 7.47 20.71
CA ALA A 133 -2.32 7.01 20.72
C ALA A 133 -2.49 5.52 20.41
N THR A 134 -1.44 4.82 19.96
CA THR A 134 -1.50 3.39 19.60
C THR A 134 -0.94 2.49 20.70
N CYS A 135 0.18 2.83 21.31
CA CYS A 135 0.83 1.98 22.33
C CYS A 135 0.94 2.65 23.73
N GLY A 136 0.47 3.89 23.89
CA GLY A 136 0.52 4.61 25.17
C GLY A 136 1.92 5.10 25.60
N SER A 137 2.94 4.92 24.76
CA SER A 137 4.30 5.39 25.09
C SER A 137 4.36 6.91 25.17
N LYS A 138 4.84 7.44 26.29
CA LYS A 138 5.06 8.89 26.46
C LYS A 138 6.28 9.33 25.65
N PHE A 139 6.10 10.33 24.81
CA PHE A 139 7.20 10.89 24.03
C PHE A 139 8.03 11.77 24.96
N GLY A 140 9.17 11.26 25.40
CA GLY A 140 10.06 11.95 26.32
C GLY A 140 10.48 13.32 25.78
N ALA A 141 10.22 14.37 26.56
CA ALA A 141 10.71 15.70 26.26
C ALA A 141 12.25 15.72 26.37
N LYS A 142 12.89 16.14 25.28
CA LYS A 142 14.33 16.44 25.12
C LYS A 142 15.26 15.23 25.02
N ARG A 143 15.62 14.87 23.78
CA ARG A 143 17.04 14.59 23.49
C ARG A 143 17.72 15.95 23.52
N GLN A 144 18.46 16.25 24.58
CA GLN A 144 19.34 17.40 24.58
C GLN A 144 20.22 17.30 23.33
N THR A 145 20.05 18.23 22.41
CA THR A 145 21.14 18.59 21.50
C THR A 145 22.36 18.74 22.38
N ILE A 146 23.40 17.95 22.11
CA ILE A 146 24.72 18.14 22.70
C ILE A 146 25.01 19.63 22.53
N ALA A 147 25.01 20.35 23.64
CA ALA A 147 25.41 21.74 23.66
C ALA A 147 26.89 21.73 23.33
N GLU A 148 27.26 22.30 22.19
CA GLU A 148 28.60 22.83 21.96
C GLU A 148 28.83 23.96 22.99
N ARG A 149 29.26 23.57 24.19
CA ARG A 149 30.13 24.33 25.10
C ARG A 149 31.47 23.60 25.04
N ASP A 150 32.65 24.17 24.89
CA ASP A 150 33.24 25.51 24.87
C ASP A 150 34.55 25.33 24.02
N GLY A 151 35.22 26.32 23.45
CA GLY A 151 35.14 27.76 23.60
C GLY A 151 36.24 28.44 22.78
N GLY A 152 36.07 29.74 22.55
CA GLY A 152 37.14 30.61 22.09
C GLY A 152 38.05 31.06 23.23
N GLY A 153 39.29 31.38 22.87
CA GLY A 153 40.14 32.34 23.58
C GLY A 153 41.07 31.78 24.66
N ARG A 154 42.30 31.46 24.27
CA ARG A 154 43.52 32.22 24.61
C ARG A 154 44.52 32.09 23.49
#